data_AF-A0AAV5ZNR1-F1
#
_entry.id   AF-A0AAV5ZNR1-F1
#
_cell.length_a   1.000
_cell.length_b   1.000
_cell.length_c   1.000
_cell.angle_alpha   90.00
_cell.angle_beta   90.00
_cell.angle_gamma   90.00
#
_symmetry.space_group_name_H-M   'P 1'
#
loop_
_entity.id
_entity.type
_entity.pdbx_description
1 polymer ?
#
loop_
_entity_poly.entity_id
_entity_poly.type
_entity_poly.pdbx_seq_one_letter_code
_entity_poly.pdbx_strand_id
1 'polypeptide(L)'
;MRWLIRSGALAVAALFAASCAATAPVLERTTRGPNAEEFFIQQSYAANGRAPNFDEKRVWQDQMDEKVFKYLRDHPELEQTSRYSEFRFWRQVAPGSTPDEVKVLLGEPREQTVDPALMAALGEQHWMAVRTTAKEAWVYPLGWVVFFDDKGVVDMLRRVSPLEVRDE
;
A
#
# COMPACT_ATOMS: atom_id res chain seq x y z
N MET A 1 -13.88 44.56 56.33
CA MET A 1 -12.47 44.55 55.85
C MET A 1 -11.97 43.11 55.88
N ARG A 2 -11.62 42.54 54.70
CA ARG A 2 -10.69 41.41 54.47
C ARG A 2 -10.95 40.13 55.32
N TRP A 3 -11.31 38.98 54.77
CA TRP A 3 -10.58 38.26 53.72
C TRP A 3 -11.41 37.04 53.29
N LEU A 4 -11.54 36.85 51.97
CA LEU A 4 -12.02 35.63 51.32
C LEU A 4 -10.96 34.51 51.44
N ILE A 5 -11.37 33.30 51.04
CA ILE A 5 -10.56 32.16 50.57
C ILE A 5 -10.31 31.08 51.64
N ARG A 6 -11.01 29.94 51.47
CA ARG A 6 -10.43 28.57 51.52
C ARG A 6 -11.49 27.51 51.18
N SER A 7 -12.01 27.58 49.96
CA SER A 7 -12.69 26.46 49.30
C SER A 7 -11.88 26.13 48.05
N GLY A 8 -10.90 25.24 48.16
CA GLY A 8 -10.02 24.95 47.02
C GLY A 8 -8.90 23.98 47.36
N ALA A 9 -9.23 22.70 47.49
CA ALA A 9 -8.19 21.65 47.53
C ALA A 9 -8.70 20.24 47.17
N LEU A 10 -9.81 20.08 46.42
CA LEU A 10 -10.40 18.75 46.21
C LEU A 10 -10.81 18.38 44.77
N ALA A 11 -10.47 19.15 43.73
CA ALA A 11 -11.00 18.86 42.39
C ALA A 11 -10.08 19.21 41.20
N VAL A 12 -8.75 19.01 41.30
CA VAL A 12 -7.84 19.29 40.15
C VAL A 12 -6.89 18.13 39.79
N ALA A 13 -6.83 17.05 40.56
CA ALA A 13 -5.86 15.96 40.32
C ALA A 13 -6.32 14.85 39.36
N ALA A 14 -7.52 14.92 38.77
CA ALA A 14 -8.13 13.80 38.02
C ALA A 14 -8.33 14.03 36.51
N LEU A 15 -7.79 15.10 35.92
CA LEU A 15 -8.06 15.50 34.53
C LEU A 15 -6.80 15.63 33.67
N PHE A 16 -5.85 14.71 33.77
CA PHE A 16 -4.76 14.59 32.80
C PHE A 16 -4.38 13.13 32.49
N ALA A 17 -5.38 12.23 32.43
CA ALA A 17 -5.24 11.03 31.61
C ALA A 17 -5.43 11.45 30.15
N ALA A 18 -4.41 12.08 29.57
CA ALA A 18 -4.35 12.31 28.14
C ALA A 18 -4.36 10.95 27.46
N SER A 19 -5.54 10.55 26.99
CA SER A 19 -5.72 9.41 26.10
C SER A 19 -4.81 9.65 24.90
N CYS A 20 -3.70 8.94 24.86
CA CYS A 20 -2.94 8.74 23.64
C CYS A 20 -3.78 7.78 22.80
N ALA A 21 -4.86 8.28 22.21
CA ALA A 21 -5.65 7.54 21.24
C ALA A 21 -4.76 7.38 20.01
N ALA A 22 -3.99 6.30 19.96
CA ALA A 22 -3.32 5.87 18.75
C ALA A 22 -4.43 5.61 17.71
N THR A 23 -4.59 6.54 16.78
CA THR A 23 -5.54 6.40 15.68
C THR A 23 -5.17 5.13 14.93
N ALA A 24 -6.13 4.21 14.79
CA ALA A 24 -5.91 2.96 14.08
C ALA A 24 -5.60 3.24 12.60
N PRO A 25 -4.75 2.43 11.94
CA PRO A 25 -4.50 2.55 10.51
C PRO A 25 -5.81 2.42 9.73
N VAL A 26 -6.01 3.31 8.76
CA VAL A 26 -7.19 3.30 7.90
C VAL A 26 -6.93 2.32 6.77
N LEU A 27 -7.82 1.35 6.60
CA LEU A 27 -7.79 0.44 5.45
C LEU A 27 -8.58 1.04 4.29
N GLU A 28 -7.86 1.51 3.28
CA GLU A 28 -8.43 2.11 2.08
C GLU A 28 -8.52 1.09 0.96
N ARG A 29 -9.64 1.12 0.23
CA ARG A 29 -9.84 0.33 -0.99
C ARG A 29 -9.62 1.23 -2.19
N THR A 30 -8.79 0.80 -3.14
CA THR A 30 -8.35 1.65 -4.26
C THR A 30 -8.28 0.88 -5.57
N THR A 31 -8.54 1.59 -6.67
CA THR A 31 -8.31 1.10 -8.04
C THR A 31 -6.95 1.54 -8.59
N ARG A 32 -6.23 2.41 -7.87
CA ARG A 32 -4.86 2.81 -8.16
C ARG A 32 -3.95 2.14 -7.15
N GLY A 33 -3.27 1.08 -7.59
CA GLY A 33 -2.34 0.31 -6.77
C GLY A 33 -0.99 0.99 -6.61
N PRO A 34 0.01 0.28 -6.03
CA PRO A 34 1.35 0.81 -5.87
C PRO A 34 1.96 1.18 -7.22
N ASN A 35 2.48 2.41 -7.31
CA ASN A 35 3.41 2.79 -8.36
C ASN A 35 4.80 2.26 -8.01
N ALA A 36 5.51 1.67 -8.98
CA ALA A 36 6.81 1.06 -8.74
C ALA A 36 7.87 2.06 -8.20
N GLU A 37 7.85 3.31 -8.65
CA GLU A 37 8.77 4.35 -8.20
C GLU A 37 8.46 4.81 -6.77
N GLU A 38 7.20 5.11 -6.48
CA GLU A 38 6.77 5.48 -5.13
C GLU A 38 7.07 4.36 -4.13
N PHE A 39 6.83 3.11 -4.55
CA PHE A 39 7.12 1.93 -3.76
C PHE A 39 8.62 1.78 -3.48
N PHE A 40 9.49 2.01 -4.46
CA PHE A 40 10.94 2.03 -4.28
C PHE A 40 11.38 3.14 -3.32
N ILE A 41 10.84 4.35 -3.47
CA ILE A 41 11.14 5.48 -2.58
C ILE A 41 10.77 5.15 -1.14
N GLN A 42 9.56 4.64 -0.93
CA GLN A 42 9.07 4.27 0.39
C GLN A 42 9.87 3.11 1.01
N GLN A 43 10.29 2.13 0.20
CA GLN A 43 11.20 1.09 0.67
C GLN A 43 12.57 1.65 1.09
N SER A 44 13.12 2.61 0.35
CA SER A 44 14.37 3.26 0.76
C SER A 44 14.23 3.98 2.10
N TYR A 45 13.10 4.64 2.35
CA TYR A 45 12.83 5.21 3.67
C TYR A 45 12.77 4.14 4.76
N ALA A 46 12.06 3.04 4.51
CA ALA A 46 11.94 1.96 5.47
C ALA A 46 13.28 1.25 5.77
N ALA A 47 14.16 1.10 4.76
CA ALA A 47 15.43 0.39 4.89
C ALA A 47 16.58 1.30 5.37
N ASN A 48 16.65 2.53 4.86
CA ASN A 48 17.81 3.42 5.02
C ASN A 48 17.49 4.69 5.83
N GLY A 49 16.22 4.93 6.18
CA GLY A 49 15.79 6.15 6.87
C GLY A 49 15.82 7.42 6.00
N ARG A 50 16.00 7.29 4.67
CA ARG A 50 16.05 8.40 3.72
C ARG A 50 15.50 8.02 2.34
N ALA A 51 15.10 9.04 1.57
CA ALA A 51 14.88 8.90 0.14
C ALA A 51 16.16 8.42 -0.58
N PRO A 52 16.01 7.72 -1.73
CA PRO A 52 17.15 7.36 -2.56
C PRO A 52 17.83 8.61 -3.10
N ASN A 53 19.16 8.57 -3.23
CA ASN A 53 19.91 9.63 -3.88
C ASN A 53 19.79 9.53 -5.41
N PHE A 54 20.37 10.50 -6.12
CA PHE A 54 20.27 10.56 -7.58
C PHE A 54 20.80 9.31 -8.28
N ASP A 55 21.96 8.79 -7.85
CA ASP A 55 22.57 7.62 -8.46
C ASP A 55 21.78 6.34 -8.19
N GLU A 56 21.29 6.15 -6.95
CA GLU A 56 20.42 5.03 -6.57
C GLU A 56 19.13 5.05 -7.38
N LYS A 57 18.52 6.24 -7.55
CA LYS A 57 17.33 6.41 -8.36
C LYS A 57 17.59 6.08 -9.84
N ARG A 58 18.70 6.55 -10.39
CA ARG A 58 19.09 6.26 -11.79
C ARG A 58 19.30 4.76 -12.01
N VAL A 59 20.03 4.09 -11.12
CA VAL A 59 20.26 2.64 -11.20
C VAL A 59 18.94 1.88 -11.11
N TRP A 60 18.04 2.27 -10.21
CA TRP A 60 16.71 1.66 -10.11
C TRP A 60 15.88 1.87 -11.39
N GLN A 61 15.91 3.08 -11.96
CA GLN A 61 15.21 3.38 -13.23
C GLN A 61 15.72 2.49 -14.37
N ASP A 62 17.04 2.39 -14.54
CA ASP A 62 17.66 1.54 -15.57
C ASP A 62 17.24 0.07 -15.42
N GLN A 63 17.21 -0.45 -14.19
CA GLN A 63 16.77 -1.82 -13.89
C GLN A 63 15.28 -2.02 -14.12
N MET A 64 14.44 -1.04 -13.76
CA MET A 64 13.00 -1.11 -13.97
C MET A 64 12.66 -1.08 -15.46
N ASP A 65 13.35 -0.23 -16.23
CA ASP A 65 13.24 -0.18 -17.69
C ASP A 65 13.56 -1.54 -18.31
N GLU A 66 14.69 -2.14 -17.92
CA GLU A 66 15.10 -3.46 -18.41
C GLU A 66 14.04 -4.53 -18.13
N LYS A 67 13.51 -4.59 -16.90
CA LYS A 67 12.47 -5.55 -16.51
C LYS A 67 11.18 -5.36 -17.32
N VAL A 68 10.73 -4.11 -17.47
CA VAL A 68 9.53 -3.77 -18.25
C VAL A 68 9.70 -4.13 -19.72
N PHE A 69 10.84 -3.80 -20.32
CA PHE A 69 11.12 -4.14 -21.72
C PHE A 69 11.22 -5.64 -21.94
N LYS A 70 11.86 -6.35 -21.01
CA LYS A 70 11.92 -7.81 -21.06
C LYS A 70 10.51 -8.41 -21.02
N TYR A 71 9.70 -8.00 -20.05
CA TYR A 71 8.31 -8.46 -19.93
C TYR A 71 7.53 -8.20 -21.22
N LEU A 72 7.53 -6.97 -21.75
CA LEU A 72 6.79 -6.64 -22.96
C LEU A 72 7.26 -7.41 -24.21
N ARG A 73 8.55 -7.74 -24.30
CA ARG A 73 9.08 -8.58 -25.38
C ARG A 73 8.63 -10.04 -25.26
N ASP A 74 8.52 -10.53 -24.04
CA ASP A 74 8.08 -11.91 -23.76
C ASP A 74 6.54 -12.04 -23.90
N HIS A 75 5.81 -10.92 -24.01
CA HIS A 75 4.36 -10.80 -24.14
C HIS A 75 3.91 -10.00 -25.39
N PRO A 76 4.23 -10.47 -26.62
CA PRO A 76 3.90 -9.74 -27.86
C PRO A 76 2.39 -9.56 -28.08
N GLU A 77 1.54 -10.38 -27.46
CA GLU A 77 0.08 -10.24 -27.49
C GLU A 77 -0.41 -8.90 -26.92
N LEU A 78 0.40 -8.24 -26.07
CA LEU A 78 0.05 -6.96 -25.47
C LEU A 78 0.25 -5.78 -26.43
N GLU A 79 1.12 -5.89 -27.45
CA GLU A 79 1.57 -4.77 -28.29
C GLU A 79 0.44 -3.94 -28.93
N GLN A 80 -0.69 -4.57 -29.24
CA GLN A 80 -1.85 -3.93 -29.86
C GLN A 80 -2.93 -3.47 -28.86
N THR A 81 -2.67 -3.61 -27.57
CA THR A 81 -3.63 -3.29 -26.50
C THR A 81 -3.26 -1.98 -25.80
N SER A 82 -4.23 -1.34 -25.14
CA SER A 82 -3.92 -0.17 -24.29
C SER A 82 -2.98 -0.54 -23.13
N ARG A 83 -3.03 -1.81 -22.69
CA ARG A 83 -2.24 -2.34 -21.60
C ARG A 83 -0.74 -2.20 -21.81
N TYR A 84 -0.25 -2.34 -23.05
CA TYR A 84 1.16 -2.16 -23.37
C TYR A 84 1.67 -0.76 -22.99
N SER A 85 0.93 0.27 -23.40
CA SER A 85 1.28 1.65 -23.08
C SER A 85 1.12 1.91 -21.59
N GLU A 86 0.03 1.43 -20.99
CA GLU A 86 -0.22 1.62 -19.56
C GLU A 86 0.90 1.02 -18.70
N PHE A 87 1.28 -0.22 -18.96
CA PHE A 87 2.33 -0.92 -18.21
C PHE A 87 3.69 -0.23 -18.38
N ARG A 88 4.03 0.15 -19.62
CA ARG A 88 5.30 0.82 -19.94
C ARG A 88 5.47 2.18 -19.26
N PHE A 89 4.41 3.00 -19.28
CA PHE A 89 4.48 4.40 -18.86
C PHE A 89 4.06 4.59 -17.40
N TRP A 90 2.93 4.01 -16.97
CA TRP A 90 2.42 4.24 -15.62
C TRP A 90 3.16 3.42 -14.57
N ARG A 91 3.63 2.21 -14.92
CA ARG A 91 4.36 1.30 -14.01
C ARG A 91 3.66 1.16 -12.66
N GLN A 92 2.34 1.09 -12.72
CA GLN A 92 1.45 1.09 -11.58
C GLN A 92 0.57 -0.16 -11.66
N VAL A 93 0.43 -0.84 -10.54
CA VAL A 93 -0.52 -1.95 -10.45
C VAL A 93 -1.95 -1.40 -10.54
N ALA A 94 -2.74 -1.99 -11.40
CA ALA A 94 -4.13 -1.63 -11.67
C ALA A 94 -5.03 -2.89 -11.71
N PRO A 95 -6.36 -2.76 -11.62
CA PRO A 95 -7.27 -3.86 -11.90
C PRO A 95 -6.98 -4.50 -13.25
N GLY A 96 -7.03 -5.82 -13.31
CA GLY A 96 -6.67 -6.61 -14.49
C GLY A 96 -5.18 -6.82 -14.68
N SER A 97 -4.30 -6.26 -13.84
CA SER A 97 -2.87 -6.58 -13.91
C SER A 97 -2.65 -8.06 -13.67
N THR A 98 -1.81 -8.71 -14.48
CA THR A 98 -1.50 -10.13 -14.27
C THR A 98 -0.60 -10.31 -13.04
N PRO A 99 -0.57 -11.50 -12.42
CA PRO A 99 0.37 -11.81 -11.35
C PRO A 99 1.83 -11.49 -11.72
N ASP A 100 2.23 -11.77 -12.98
CA ASP A 100 3.57 -11.51 -13.47
C ASP A 100 3.86 -10.01 -13.64
N GLU A 101 2.91 -9.21 -14.14
CA GLU A 101 3.03 -7.75 -14.20
C GLU A 101 3.26 -7.17 -12.79
N VAL A 102 2.50 -7.64 -11.79
CA VAL A 102 2.65 -7.19 -10.41
C VAL A 102 4.05 -7.50 -9.90
N LYS A 103 4.57 -8.70 -10.16
CA LYS A 103 5.92 -9.10 -9.74
C LYS A 103 7.03 -8.33 -10.47
N VAL A 104 6.84 -8.01 -11.74
CA VAL A 104 7.78 -7.17 -12.50
C VAL A 104 7.90 -5.79 -11.85
N LEU A 105 6.77 -5.19 -11.46
CA LEU A 105 6.71 -3.85 -10.89
C LEU A 105 7.16 -3.80 -9.43
N LEU A 106 6.72 -4.75 -8.60
CA LEU A 106 6.86 -4.70 -7.14
C LEU A 106 7.86 -5.72 -6.56
N GLY A 107 8.32 -6.68 -7.36
CA GLY A 107 9.08 -7.83 -6.89
C GLY A 107 8.18 -8.92 -6.29
N GLU A 108 8.79 -9.87 -5.59
CA GLU A 108 8.03 -10.91 -4.90
C GLU A 108 7.28 -10.33 -3.69
N PRO A 109 6.04 -10.76 -3.44
CA PRO A 109 5.31 -10.36 -2.25
C PRO A 109 5.95 -10.95 -1.00
N ARG A 110 5.70 -10.31 0.15
CA ARG A 110 6.15 -10.81 1.46
C ARG A 110 5.42 -12.09 1.84
N GLU A 111 4.13 -12.14 1.56
CA GLU A 111 3.26 -13.27 1.85
C GLU A 111 2.27 -13.48 0.70
N GLN A 112 1.93 -14.74 0.43
CA GLN A 112 0.89 -15.15 -0.52
C GLN A 112 -0.04 -16.09 0.21
N THR A 113 -1.34 -15.94 0.02
CA THR A 113 -2.34 -16.81 0.66
C THR A 113 -3.55 -17.04 -0.22
N VAL A 114 -4.06 -18.27 -0.17
CA VAL A 114 -5.34 -18.71 -0.74
C VAL A 114 -6.31 -19.16 0.36
N ASP A 115 -5.90 -19.07 1.63
CA ASP A 115 -6.75 -19.44 2.76
C ASP A 115 -7.85 -18.37 2.93
N PRO A 116 -9.13 -18.74 2.79
CA PRO A 116 -10.23 -17.79 2.93
C PRO A 116 -10.26 -17.06 4.29
N ALA A 117 -9.80 -17.70 5.37
CA ALA A 117 -9.76 -17.08 6.69
C ALA A 117 -8.68 -15.98 6.75
N LEU A 118 -7.51 -16.24 6.18
CA LEU A 118 -6.44 -15.24 6.08
C LEU A 118 -6.82 -14.11 5.12
N MET A 119 -7.42 -14.42 3.98
CA MET A 119 -7.93 -13.41 3.05
C MET A 119 -9.01 -12.53 3.68
N ALA A 120 -9.90 -13.10 4.49
CA ALA A 120 -10.89 -12.35 5.25
C ALA A 120 -10.23 -11.40 6.26
N ALA A 121 -9.20 -11.86 6.98
CA ALA A 121 -8.44 -11.04 7.91
C ALA A 121 -7.67 -9.91 7.19
N LEU A 122 -7.18 -10.15 5.97
CA LEU A 122 -6.52 -9.12 5.17
C LEU A 122 -7.51 -8.08 4.63
N GLY A 123 -8.71 -8.51 4.22
CA GLY A 123 -9.74 -7.63 3.66
C GLY A 123 -10.53 -6.81 4.69
N GLU A 124 -10.61 -7.30 5.93
CA GLU A 124 -11.35 -6.68 7.05
C GLU A 124 -12.74 -6.18 6.64
N GLN A 125 -13.01 -4.88 6.86
CA GLN A 125 -14.28 -4.23 6.52
C GLN A 125 -14.63 -4.29 5.03
N HIS A 126 -13.64 -4.42 4.15
CA HIS A 126 -13.84 -4.50 2.69
C HIS A 126 -14.01 -5.94 2.20
N TRP A 127 -13.82 -6.96 3.07
CA TRP A 127 -13.85 -8.36 2.68
C TRP A 127 -15.14 -8.77 1.97
N MET A 128 -16.30 -8.23 2.40
CA MET A 128 -17.60 -8.57 1.80
C MET A 128 -17.68 -8.23 0.31
N ALA A 129 -17.00 -7.16 -0.13
CA ALA A 129 -16.91 -6.81 -1.54
C ALA A 129 -15.87 -7.68 -2.27
N VAL A 130 -14.68 -7.83 -1.67
CA VAL A 130 -13.52 -8.53 -2.24
C VAL A 130 -13.79 -10.02 -2.47
N ARG A 131 -14.43 -10.70 -1.50
CA ARG A 131 -14.65 -12.16 -1.50
C ARG A 131 -15.50 -12.70 -2.64
N THR A 132 -16.17 -11.81 -3.37
CA THR A 132 -17.04 -12.20 -4.49
C THR A 132 -16.24 -12.65 -5.71
N THR A 133 -15.00 -12.17 -5.84
CA THR A 133 -14.13 -12.42 -7.00
C THR A 133 -12.75 -12.93 -6.59
N ALA A 134 -12.22 -12.52 -5.44
CA ALA A 134 -10.87 -12.86 -5.03
C ALA A 134 -10.71 -14.35 -4.67
N LYS A 135 -9.64 -14.96 -5.16
CA LYS A 135 -9.21 -16.34 -4.89
C LYS A 135 -7.83 -16.43 -4.23
N GLU A 136 -7.04 -15.39 -4.36
CA GLU A 136 -5.70 -15.29 -3.78
C GLU A 136 -5.44 -13.86 -3.30
N ALA A 137 -4.60 -13.71 -2.29
CA ALA A 137 -4.14 -12.43 -1.79
C ALA A 137 -2.63 -12.40 -1.61
N TRP A 138 -2.00 -11.33 -2.05
CA TRP A 138 -0.58 -11.05 -1.87
C TRP A 138 -0.38 -9.84 -0.98
N VAL A 139 0.53 -9.96 -0.01
CA VAL A 139 0.89 -8.89 0.91
C VAL A 139 2.22 -8.30 0.49
N TYR A 140 2.23 -6.99 0.23
CA TYR A 140 3.43 -6.24 -0.05
C TYR A 140 3.80 -5.36 1.15
N PRO A 141 5.08 -4.94 1.26
CA PRO A 141 5.47 -3.85 2.14
C PRO A 141 4.54 -2.63 2.09
N LEU A 142 4.63 -1.78 3.11
CA LEU A 142 3.96 -0.47 3.13
C LEU A 142 2.42 -0.59 3.16
N GLY A 143 1.92 -1.68 3.73
CA GLY A 143 0.50 -1.87 4.02
C GLY A 143 -0.34 -2.32 2.83
N TRP A 144 0.27 -2.66 1.70
CA TRP A 144 -0.43 -3.06 0.49
C TRP A 144 -0.88 -4.52 0.52
N VAL A 145 -2.13 -4.75 0.14
CA VAL A 145 -2.68 -6.07 -0.14
C VAL A 145 -3.30 -6.06 -1.52
N VAL A 146 -2.90 -7.00 -2.38
CA VAL A 146 -3.39 -7.14 -3.74
C VAL A 146 -4.15 -8.46 -3.84
N PHE A 147 -5.40 -8.42 -4.29
CA PHE A 147 -6.25 -9.59 -4.43
C PHE A 147 -6.39 -9.98 -5.89
N PHE A 148 -6.34 -11.28 -6.16
CA PHE A 148 -6.33 -11.85 -7.51
C PHE A 148 -7.49 -12.82 -7.71
N ASP A 149 -7.98 -12.90 -8.94
CA ASP A 149 -8.72 -14.05 -9.47
C ASP A 149 -7.83 -14.86 -10.44
N ASP A 150 -8.44 -15.70 -11.29
CA ASP A 150 -7.68 -16.51 -12.27
C ASP A 150 -7.05 -15.67 -13.40
N LYS A 151 -7.49 -14.43 -13.59
CA LYS A 151 -7.06 -13.55 -14.69
C LYS A 151 -6.09 -12.48 -14.23
N GLY A 152 -6.28 -11.93 -13.03
CA GLY A 152 -5.42 -10.88 -12.52
C GLY A 152 -5.98 -10.17 -11.30
N VAL A 153 -5.48 -8.97 -11.06
CA VAL A 153 -5.86 -8.13 -9.92
C VAL A 153 -7.34 -7.76 -10.00
N VAL A 154 -8.10 -8.12 -8.96
CA VAL A 154 -9.52 -7.78 -8.83
C VAL A 154 -9.78 -6.70 -7.79
N ASP A 155 -8.90 -6.57 -6.80
CA ASP A 155 -9.02 -5.56 -5.75
C ASP A 155 -7.67 -5.24 -5.11
N MET A 156 -7.55 -4.05 -4.54
CA MET A 156 -6.34 -3.61 -3.85
C MET A 156 -6.71 -2.79 -2.63
N LEU A 157 -6.06 -3.12 -1.52
CA LEU A 157 -6.21 -2.40 -0.26
C LEU A 157 -4.86 -1.83 0.17
N ARG A 158 -4.90 -0.67 0.82
CA ARG A 158 -3.74 -0.05 1.45
C ARG A 158 -4.06 0.29 2.90
N ARG A 159 -3.23 -0.19 3.82
CA ARG A 159 -3.23 0.28 5.21
C ARG A 159 -2.42 1.57 5.26
N VAL A 160 -3.12 2.69 5.42
CA VAL A 160 -2.50 4.00 5.57
C VAL A 160 -2.38 4.32 7.05
N SER A 161 -1.18 4.68 7.49
CA SER A 161 -1.01 5.14 8.86
C SER A 161 -1.57 6.55 9.00
N PRO A 162 -2.30 6.92 10.06
CA PRO A 162 -2.93 8.25 10.18
C PRO A 162 -1.91 9.41 10.21
N LEU A 163 -0.63 9.11 10.42
CA LEU A 163 0.47 10.06 10.35
C LEU A 163 0.91 10.38 8.91
N GLU A 164 0.55 9.56 7.93
CA GLU A 164 0.83 9.77 6.50
C GLU A 164 -0.22 10.68 5.82
N VAL A 165 -1.33 11.01 6.50
CA VAL A 165 -2.45 11.82 5.97
C VAL A 165 -2.21 13.34 6.09
N ARG A 166 -1.05 13.77 6.61
CA ARG A 166 -0.69 15.19 6.64
C ARG A 166 0.10 15.52 5.38
N ASP A 167 -0.60 15.97 4.33
CA ASP A 167 -0.20 17.05 3.41
C ASP A 167 -1.19 17.09 2.24
N GLU A 168 -2.33 17.76 2.45
CA GLU A 168 -3.10 18.44 1.40
C GLU A 168 -3.30 19.91 1.80
#